data_AF-A0A951JDN2-F1
#
_entry.id   AF-A0A951JDN2-F1
#
_cell.length_a   1.000
_cell.length_b   1.000
_cell.length_c   1.000
_cell.angle_alpha   90.00
_cell.angle_beta   90.00
_cell.angle_gamma   90.00
#
_symmetry.space_group_name_H-M   'P 1'
#
loop_
_entity.id
_entity.type
_entity.pdbx_description
1 polymer ?
#
loop_
_entity_poly.entity_id
_entity_poly.type
_entity_poly.pdbx_seq_one_letter_code
_entity_poly.pdbx_strand_id
1 'polypeptide(L)'
;MISESPNPAMAVPTRSRRVAGLCAASILLLAACAPRAPGGVATAASPPAASTPRPQADIVPFADYHAHIYSINAATQRVRPLLAEVQLPPELAGLLRRRVGLLGGAEAFRNRLALSELYTPDAVFRNTSFRTWGRGAENASVNASLQATFGFWGAPFRMTPVAYGAGDSVGYVAGYYTRGQADSIRHVGQFHLSLRKGADGAWRIGAETASFEPPALPEAEPAEALIADMDAAGVRKALVLSAAYWGASITAPRDGERAAVQAENDWVAEQVARYPDRLVGFCAVNPLRDYALDEVARCAAHPHLRGIKLHVADANVDLENPDHLRRLRRFFQAANEHRMPITAHVATQDLDYGREHVRIYLEQVFPAAPDIPIQIAHLAGHGPAHGGDALAAFAEAARAGHPAMRNVYFDVASNVMSSMPAAYLDEIARRLREIGLERVLFATDRPAGGPNFTAKQAWAQFRRLPLTEDEFRAIADNVAPYVR
;
A
#
# COMPACT_ATOMS: atom_id res chain seq x y z
N MET A 1 10.32 -60.97 -4.92
CA MET A 1 8.90 -61.31 -4.69
C MET A 1 8.14 -59.99 -4.69
N ILE A 2 7.58 -59.58 -5.85
CA ILE A 2 6.16 -59.73 -6.25
C ILE A 2 5.26 -58.82 -5.38
N SER A 3 4.40 -57.90 -5.86
CA SER A 3 3.78 -57.70 -7.18
C SER A 3 3.40 -56.24 -7.47
N GLU A 4 3.12 -56.00 -8.75
CA GLU A 4 2.57 -54.82 -9.42
C GLU A 4 1.06 -54.57 -9.19
N SER A 5 0.67 -53.28 -9.26
CA SER A 5 -0.50 -52.64 -9.92
C SER A 5 -1.96 -53.03 -9.54
N PRO A 6 -3.03 -52.27 -9.91
CA PRO A 6 -3.14 -51.09 -10.78
C PRO A 6 -4.02 -49.90 -10.30
N ASN A 7 -3.94 -48.83 -11.10
CA ASN A 7 -4.71 -47.58 -11.14
C ASN A 7 -6.17 -47.78 -11.66
N PRO A 8 -7.16 -46.94 -11.28
CA PRO A 8 -8.33 -46.71 -12.11
C PRO A 8 -8.55 -45.25 -12.51
N ALA A 9 -8.84 -45.07 -13.80
CA ALA A 9 -9.25 -43.84 -14.45
C ALA A 9 -10.75 -43.54 -14.25
N MET A 10 -11.13 -42.25 -14.24
CA MET A 10 -12.48 -41.75 -14.59
C MET A 10 -12.31 -40.39 -15.30
N ALA A 11 -12.47 -40.30 -16.62
CA ALA A 11 -13.71 -40.08 -17.37
C ALA A 11 -14.11 -38.58 -17.47
N VAL A 12 -13.73 -37.98 -18.61
CA VAL A 12 -14.14 -36.63 -19.06
C VAL A 12 -15.27 -36.79 -20.08
N PRO A 13 -16.40 -36.06 -19.97
CA PRO A 13 -17.42 -36.08 -21.01
C PRO A 13 -17.10 -35.08 -22.13
N THR A 14 -16.96 -35.62 -23.35
CA THR A 14 -16.92 -34.90 -24.62
C THR A 14 -18.31 -34.40 -25.01
N ARG A 15 -18.44 -33.12 -25.41
CA ARG A 15 -19.46 -32.69 -26.37
C ARG A 15 -18.83 -31.86 -27.47
N SER A 16 -18.91 -32.41 -28.67
CA SER A 16 -18.54 -31.82 -29.94
C SER A 16 -19.60 -30.80 -30.39
N ARG A 17 -19.15 -29.64 -30.85
CA ARG A 17 -19.81 -28.91 -31.95
C ARG A 17 -18.74 -28.32 -32.86
N ARG A 18 -18.71 -28.81 -34.09
CA ARG A 18 -18.01 -28.22 -35.23
C ARG A 18 -18.72 -26.93 -35.62
N VAL A 19 -18.00 -25.84 -35.83
CA VAL A 19 -18.32 -24.85 -36.88
C VAL A 19 -17.00 -24.40 -37.49
N ALA A 20 -16.99 -24.39 -38.83
CA ALA A 20 -15.87 -24.13 -39.72
C ALA A 20 -15.30 -22.71 -39.59
N GLY A 21 -14.03 -22.57 -39.93
CA GLY A 21 -13.37 -21.27 -40.06
C GLY A 21 -13.70 -20.56 -41.37
N LEU A 22 -13.42 -19.26 -41.41
CA LEU A 22 -12.93 -18.58 -42.60
C LEU A 22 -12.30 -17.22 -42.27
N CYS A 23 -11.21 -16.98 -42.97
CA CYS A 23 -10.31 -15.85 -43.12
C CYS A 23 -10.80 -14.41 -42.88
N ALA A 24 -9.89 -13.64 -42.27
CA ALA A 24 -9.36 -12.31 -42.64
C ALA A 24 -10.24 -11.30 -43.41
N ALA A 25 -10.35 -10.09 -42.87
CA ALA A 25 -10.13 -8.85 -43.63
C ALA A 25 -9.93 -7.63 -42.71
N SER A 26 -8.89 -6.85 -43.02
CA SER A 26 -8.59 -5.49 -42.57
C SER A 26 -9.71 -4.50 -42.90
N ILE A 27 -9.81 -3.36 -42.20
CA ILE A 27 -10.29 -2.08 -42.77
C ILE A 27 -9.72 -0.89 -41.97
N LEU A 28 -9.24 0.09 -42.74
CA LEU A 28 -8.69 1.39 -42.37
C LEU A 28 -9.78 2.42 -41.99
N LEU A 29 -9.35 3.49 -41.31
CA LEU A 29 -10.05 4.77 -41.12
C LEU A 29 -10.59 5.38 -42.42
N LEU A 30 -11.68 6.15 -42.32
CA LEU A 30 -11.81 7.50 -42.89
C LEU A 30 -13.03 8.25 -42.31
N ALA A 31 -12.79 9.51 -41.94
CA ALA A 31 -13.80 10.52 -41.60
C ALA A 31 -14.33 11.20 -42.86
N ALA A 32 -15.60 11.62 -42.87
CA ALA A 32 -16.11 12.67 -43.75
C ALA A 32 -17.44 13.26 -43.26
N CYS A 33 -17.60 14.55 -43.57
CA CYS A 33 -18.57 15.53 -43.07
C CYS A 33 -20.04 15.34 -43.49
N ALA A 34 -20.90 16.07 -42.79
CA ALA A 34 -22.35 16.26 -42.97
C ALA A 34 -22.77 16.87 -44.34
N PRO A 35 -24.08 16.94 -44.62
CA PRO A 35 -24.74 18.25 -44.43
C PRO A 35 -26.16 18.21 -43.81
N ARG A 36 -26.55 19.43 -43.44
CA ARG A 36 -27.72 19.91 -42.67
C ARG A 36 -28.93 20.12 -43.58
N ALA A 37 -30.15 19.99 -43.05
CA ALA A 37 -31.37 20.59 -43.63
C ALA A 37 -32.28 21.16 -42.51
N PRO A 38 -33.07 22.23 -42.77
CA PRO A 38 -33.67 23.07 -41.72
C PRO A 38 -35.19 22.93 -41.57
N GLY A 39 -35.70 23.34 -40.40
CA GLY A 39 -37.12 23.54 -40.10
C GLY A 39 -37.38 23.20 -38.63
N GLY A 40 -38.11 23.95 -37.81
CA GLY A 40 -38.86 25.20 -37.91
C GLY A 40 -39.33 25.49 -36.48
N VAL A 41 -39.35 26.75 -36.07
CA VAL A 41 -39.59 27.18 -34.69
C VAL A 41 -41.09 27.19 -34.39
N ALA A 42 -41.49 26.59 -33.26
CA ALA A 42 -42.78 26.84 -32.62
C ALA A 42 -42.57 27.00 -31.12
N THR A 43 -42.84 28.21 -30.62
CA THR A 43 -42.72 28.63 -29.22
C THR A 43 -43.94 28.18 -28.43
N ALA A 44 -43.75 27.33 -27.42
CA ALA A 44 -44.74 27.04 -26.38
C ALA A 44 -44.24 27.58 -25.03
N ALA A 45 -45.09 28.34 -24.34
CA ALA A 45 -44.79 29.00 -23.07
C ALA A 45 -44.48 27.99 -21.95
N SER A 46 -43.47 28.28 -21.13
CA SER A 46 -43.06 27.46 -19.99
C SER A 46 -43.88 27.76 -18.73
N PRO A 47 -44.24 26.75 -17.91
CA PRO A 47 -44.85 26.94 -16.60
C PRO A 47 -43.83 27.50 -15.58
N PRO A 48 -44.29 28.08 -14.45
CA PRO A 48 -43.40 28.78 -13.52
C PRO A 48 -42.39 27.81 -12.88
N ALA A 49 -41.15 28.29 -12.77
CA ALA A 49 -40.02 27.54 -12.24
C ALA A 49 -40.31 27.04 -10.81
N ALA A 50 -40.26 25.73 -10.63
CA ALA A 50 -40.02 25.14 -9.32
C ALA A 50 -38.70 25.71 -8.79
N SER A 51 -38.72 26.21 -7.56
CA SER A 51 -37.52 26.68 -6.86
C SER A 51 -36.41 25.64 -6.95
N THR A 52 -35.31 26.00 -7.61
CA THR A 52 -34.09 25.20 -7.61
C THR A 52 -33.65 24.96 -6.16
N PRO A 53 -33.35 23.73 -5.75
CA PRO A 53 -32.67 23.49 -4.48
C PRO A 53 -31.38 24.30 -4.50
N ARG A 54 -31.10 25.06 -3.43
CA ARG A 54 -29.77 25.67 -3.27
C ARG A 54 -28.72 24.55 -3.43
N PRO A 55 -27.62 24.77 -4.18
CA PRO A 55 -26.53 23.82 -4.22
C PRO A 55 -26.07 23.59 -2.78
N GLN A 56 -26.27 22.36 -2.31
CA GLN A 56 -25.89 21.93 -0.98
C GLN A 56 -24.35 22.01 -0.94
N ALA A 57 -23.80 22.86 -0.09
CA ALA A 57 -22.35 23.03 0.00
C ALA A 57 -21.67 21.66 0.18
N ASP A 58 -20.63 21.40 -0.61
CA ASP A 58 -19.87 20.15 -0.50
C ASP A 58 -19.40 19.97 0.94
N ILE A 59 -19.78 18.85 1.57
CA ILE A 59 -19.31 18.50 2.91
C ILE A 59 -17.83 18.15 2.80
N VAL A 60 -16.98 18.91 3.48
CA VAL A 60 -15.52 18.72 3.51
C VAL A 60 -15.10 18.47 4.95
N PRO A 61 -14.35 17.39 5.25
CA PRO A 61 -13.79 17.17 6.57
C PRO A 61 -12.92 18.32 7.03
N PHE A 62 -13.09 18.75 8.28
CA PHE A 62 -12.31 19.82 8.88
C PHE A 62 -10.80 19.50 8.88
N ALA A 63 -10.46 18.26 9.25
CA ALA A 63 -9.09 17.81 9.33
C ALA A 63 -8.94 16.33 8.92
N ASP A 64 -7.73 15.98 8.47
CA ASP A 64 -7.29 14.60 8.34
C ASP A 64 -6.60 14.18 9.65
N TYR A 65 -7.24 13.32 10.44
CA TYR A 65 -6.74 12.94 11.77
C TYR A 65 -5.75 11.77 11.74
N HIS A 66 -5.31 11.32 10.57
CA HIS A 66 -4.29 10.28 10.49
C HIS A 66 -3.57 10.42 9.14
N ALA A 67 -2.56 11.27 9.08
CA ALA A 67 -1.62 11.34 7.98
C ALA A 67 -0.22 11.02 8.49
N HIS A 68 0.63 10.47 7.64
CA HIS A 68 2.06 10.32 7.88
C HIS A 68 2.81 11.23 6.93
N ILE A 69 4.00 11.61 7.37
CA ILE A 69 5.08 12.10 6.53
C ILE A 69 6.31 11.32 6.98
N TYR A 70 7.30 11.18 6.12
CA TYR A 70 8.53 10.50 6.52
C TYR A 70 9.75 10.95 5.75
N SER A 71 10.88 10.93 6.44
CA SER A 71 12.17 11.27 5.84
C SER A 71 12.63 10.19 4.86
N ILE A 72 13.63 10.52 4.05
CA ILE A 72 14.31 9.52 3.21
C ILE A 72 14.92 8.40 4.06
N ASN A 73 15.38 8.71 5.28
CA ASN A 73 15.96 7.73 6.18
C ASN A 73 14.90 6.74 6.67
N ALA A 74 13.70 7.21 7.05
CA ALA A 74 12.58 6.33 7.36
C ALA A 74 12.12 5.53 6.14
N ALA A 75 12.07 6.13 4.95
CA ALA A 75 11.71 5.42 3.72
C ALA A 75 12.63 4.22 3.44
N THR A 76 13.94 4.34 3.69
CA THR A 76 14.92 3.23 3.55
C THR A 76 14.71 2.09 4.56
N GLN A 77 13.87 2.28 5.58
CA GLN A 77 13.50 1.22 6.51
C GLN A 77 12.46 0.28 5.92
N ARG A 78 11.56 0.79 5.07
CA ARG A 78 10.55 0.00 4.37
C ARG A 78 11.00 -0.45 2.99
N VAL A 79 11.68 0.41 2.24
CA VAL A 79 12.19 0.10 0.91
C VAL A 79 13.66 -0.27 1.02
N ARG A 80 13.98 -1.54 0.77
CA ARG A 80 15.38 -1.99 0.78
C ARG A 80 16.15 -1.32 -0.36
N PRO A 81 17.43 -0.98 -0.15
CA PRO A 81 18.30 -0.54 -1.23
C PRO A 81 18.33 -1.57 -2.36
N LEU A 82 18.46 -1.08 -3.58
CA LEU A 82 18.66 -1.95 -4.73
C LEU A 82 19.97 -2.74 -4.60
N LEU A 83 19.97 -3.96 -5.13
CA LEU A 83 21.17 -4.77 -5.16
C LEU A 83 22.16 -4.20 -6.18
N ALA A 84 23.44 -4.17 -5.80
CA ALA A 84 24.51 -3.70 -6.67
C ALA A 84 24.71 -4.64 -7.86
N GLU A 85 25.19 -4.08 -8.98
CA GLU A 85 25.57 -4.86 -10.15
C GLU A 85 26.72 -5.83 -9.82
N VAL A 86 26.59 -7.08 -10.26
CA VAL A 86 27.63 -8.11 -10.10
C VAL A 86 28.28 -8.45 -11.43
N GLN A 87 29.56 -8.81 -11.41
CA GLN A 87 30.23 -9.29 -12.61
C GLN A 87 29.88 -10.75 -12.87
N LEU A 88 29.39 -11.04 -14.08
CA LEU A 88 29.05 -12.40 -14.51
C LEU A 88 30.26 -13.11 -15.13
N PRO A 89 30.33 -14.45 -15.02
CA PRO A 89 31.24 -15.27 -15.81
C PRO A 89 31.07 -15.00 -17.31
N PRO A 90 32.14 -15.09 -18.13
CA PRO A 90 32.09 -14.73 -19.55
C PRO A 90 30.97 -15.41 -20.35
N GLU A 91 30.68 -16.68 -20.05
CA GLU A 91 29.62 -17.46 -20.71
C GLU A 91 28.22 -16.86 -20.46
N LEU A 92 27.91 -16.52 -19.20
CA LEU A 92 26.62 -15.94 -18.79
C LEU A 92 26.50 -14.48 -19.26
N ALA A 93 27.59 -13.71 -19.14
CA ALA A 93 27.65 -12.35 -19.69
C ALA A 93 27.42 -12.36 -21.21
N GLY A 94 27.99 -13.35 -21.91
CA GLY A 94 27.78 -13.58 -23.34
C GLY A 94 26.33 -13.91 -23.68
N LEU A 95 25.67 -14.77 -22.91
CA LEU A 95 24.25 -15.08 -23.06
C LEU A 95 23.39 -13.81 -22.95
N LEU A 96 23.60 -12.98 -21.92
CA LEU A 96 22.85 -11.74 -21.75
C LEU A 96 23.12 -10.74 -22.88
N ARG A 97 24.38 -10.57 -23.30
CA ARG A 97 24.72 -9.68 -24.43
C ARG A 97 24.05 -10.12 -25.73
N ARG A 98 24.08 -11.42 -26.06
CA ARG A 98 23.38 -11.94 -27.24
C ARG A 98 21.88 -11.69 -27.15
N ARG A 99 21.28 -11.96 -25.99
CA ARG A 99 19.86 -11.71 -25.74
C ARG A 99 19.49 -10.24 -25.97
N VAL A 100 20.20 -9.31 -25.35
CA VAL A 100 19.96 -7.86 -25.52
C VAL A 100 20.16 -7.44 -26.97
N GLY A 101 21.23 -7.91 -27.62
CA GLY A 101 21.51 -7.60 -29.03
C GLY A 101 20.43 -8.08 -30.00
N LEU A 102 19.81 -9.24 -29.72
CA LEU A 102 18.71 -9.77 -30.55
C LEU A 102 17.37 -9.08 -30.28
N LEU A 103 17.18 -8.51 -29.08
CA LEU A 103 15.98 -7.75 -28.70
C LEU A 103 16.03 -6.28 -29.13
N GLY A 104 17.23 -5.69 -29.28
CA GLY A 104 17.43 -4.29 -29.64
C GLY A 104 17.44 -4.04 -31.15
N GLY A 105 16.31 -3.59 -31.72
CA GLY A 105 16.26 -3.08 -33.09
C GLY A 105 14.92 -3.32 -33.80
N ALA A 106 14.70 -2.65 -34.94
CA ALA A 106 13.51 -2.81 -35.79
C ALA A 106 13.33 -4.25 -36.35
N GLU A 107 14.31 -5.13 -36.12
CA GLU A 107 14.36 -6.51 -36.59
C GLU A 107 14.10 -7.55 -35.48
N ALA A 108 13.83 -7.14 -34.24
CA ALA A 108 13.66 -8.07 -33.11
C ALA A 108 12.59 -9.15 -33.33
N PHE A 109 11.57 -8.86 -34.15
CA PHE A 109 10.57 -9.84 -34.59
C PHE A 109 11.09 -10.81 -35.66
N ARG A 110 12.00 -10.35 -36.54
CA ARG A 110 12.67 -11.17 -37.57
C ARG A 110 13.71 -12.11 -36.96
N ASN A 111 14.30 -11.73 -35.82
CA ASN A 111 15.31 -12.50 -35.09
C ASN A 111 14.73 -13.62 -34.21
N ARG A 112 13.47 -14.02 -34.39
CA ARG A 112 12.79 -15.02 -33.55
C ARG A 112 13.54 -16.34 -33.47
N LEU A 113 14.08 -16.82 -34.59
CA LEU A 113 14.85 -18.07 -34.63
C LEU A 113 16.15 -17.96 -33.84
N ALA A 114 16.90 -16.86 -34.00
CA ALA A 114 18.11 -16.62 -33.23
C ALA A 114 17.82 -16.46 -31.72
N LEU A 115 16.66 -15.88 -31.38
CA LEU A 115 16.22 -15.80 -29.98
C LEU A 115 15.83 -17.18 -29.44
N SER A 116 15.14 -18.02 -30.20
CA SER A 116 14.72 -19.35 -29.74
C SER A 116 15.93 -20.26 -29.44
N GLU A 117 17.05 -20.09 -30.13
CA GLU A 117 18.31 -20.79 -29.84
C GLU A 117 18.90 -20.48 -28.44
N LEU A 118 18.56 -19.31 -27.88
CA LEU A 118 18.95 -18.93 -26.52
C LEU A 118 18.10 -19.63 -25.45
N TYR A 119 17.01 -20.30 -25.83
CA TYR A 119 16.13 -21.04 -24.93
C TYR A 119 16.28 -22.55 -25.12
N THR A 120 15.98 -23.30 -24.07
CA THR A 120 15.78 -24.75 -24.21
C THR A 120 14.44 -25.04 -24.90
N PRO A 121 14.30 -26.15 -25.64
CA PRO A 121 13.06 -26.47 -26.37
C PRO A 121 11.79 -26.45 -25.51
N ASP A 122 11.89 -26.91 -24.27
CA ASP A 122 10.83 -26.99 -23.26
C ASP A 122 10.75 -25.75 -22.35
N ALA A 123 11.37 -24.63 -22.74
CA ALA A 123 11.43 -23.44 -21.89
C ALA A 123 10.04 -22.94 -21.47
N VAL A 124 9.93 -22.46 -20.23
CA VAL A 124 8.71 -21.84 -19.71
C VAL A 124 8.93 -20.37 -19.44
N PHE A 125 7.89 -19.56 -19.60
CA PHE A 125 8.03 -18.12 -19.38
C PHE A 125 6.74 -17.50 -18.86
N ARG A 126 6.88 -16.43 -18.07
CA ARG A 126 5.75 -15.61 -17.65
C ARG A 126 5.34 -14.69 -18.81
N ASN A 127 4.19 -14.96 -19.41
CA ASN A 127 3.59 -14.06 -20.38
C ASN A 127 2.96 -12.87 -19.65
N THR A 128 3.55 -11.68 -19.78
CA THR A 128 3.06 -10.48 -19.08
C THR A 128 1.78 -9.90 -19.71
N SER A 129 1.56 -10.11 -21.01
CA SER A 129 0.37 -9.63 -21.73
C SER A 129 -0.89 -10.35 -21.29
N PHE A 130 -0.83 -11.68 -21.14
CA PHE A 130 -1.96 -12.52 -20.77
C PHE A 130 -1.94 -12.96 -19.30
N ARG A 131 -0.94 -12.52 -18.52
CA ARG A 131 -0.75 -12.84 -17.10
C ARG A 131 -0.83 -14.36 -16.83
N THR A 132 -0.25 -15.16 -17.72
CA THR A 132 -0.28 -16.63 -17.66
C THR A 132 1.08 -17.24 -18.03
N TRP A 133 1.22 -18.55 -17.88
CA TRP A 133 2.42 -19.28 -18.26
C TRP A 133 2.39 -19.67 -19.74
N GLY A 134 3.49 -19.40 -20.43
CA GLY A 134 3.77 -19.93 -21.76
C GLY A 134 4.84 -21.02 -21.71
N ARG A 135 4.87 -21.86 -22.76
CA ARG A 135 5.85 -22.94 -22.92
C ARG A 135 6.34 -23.02 -24.36
N GLY A 136 7.59 -23.44 -24.52
CA GLY A 136 8.28 -23.67 -25.78
C GLY A 136 9.26 -22.54 -26.09
N ALA A 137 10.45 -22.89 -26.58
CA ALA A 137 11.49 -21.92 -26.97
C ALA A 137 10.99 -20.85 -27.94
N GLU A 138 10.21 -21.25 -28.95
CA GLU A 138 9.65 -20.33 -29.93
C GLU A 138 8.65 -19.36 -29.30
N ASN A 139 7.73 -19.85 -28.47
CA ASN A 139 6.76 -19.00 -27.78
C ASN A 139 7.44 -18.05 -26.80
N ALA A 140 8.49 -18.51 -26.11
CA ALA A 140 9.29 -17.68 -25.20
C ALA A 140 9.99 -16.55 -25.96
N SER A 141 10.62 -16.88 -27.09
CA SER A 141 11.26 -15.89 -27.98
C SER A 141 10.27 -14.86 -28.52
N VAL A 142 9.07 -15.29 -28.93
CA VAL A 142 7.99 -14.41 -29.40
C VAL A 142 7.57 -13.46 -28.29
N ASN A 143 7.32 -13.97 -27.10
CA ASN A 143 6.91 -13.16 -25.95
C ASN A 143 7.98 -12.11 -25.60
N ALA A 144 9.26 -12.51 -25.56
CA ALA A 144 10.36 -11.59 -25.30
C ALA A 144 10.48 -10.49 -26.38
N SER A 145 10.38 -10.85 -27.66
CA SER A 145 10.39 -9.88 -28.76
C SER A 145 9.22 -8.90 -28.68
N LEU A 146 8.00 -9.39 -28.41
CA LEU A 146 6.81 -8.55 -28.32
C LEU A 146 6.88 -7.60 -27.12
N GLN A 147 7.36 -8.06 -25.97
CA GLN A 147 7.56 -7.22 -24.78
C GLN A 147 8.57 -6.10 -25.06
N ALA A 148 9.72 -6.42 -25.65
CA ALA A 148 10.72 -5.42 -26.01
C ALA A 148 10.22 -4.40 -27.04
N THR A 149 9.44 -4.87 -28.04
CA THR A 149 8.98 -4.04 -29.15
C THR A 149 7.78 -3.17 -28.77
N PHE A 150 6.78 -3.74 -28.10
CA PHE A 150 5.47 -3.09 -27.86
C PHE A 150 5.22 -2.75 -26.39
N GLY A 151 5.76 -3.54 -25.47
CA GLY A 151 5.43 -3.42 -24.05
C GLY A 151 6.18 -2.32 -23.30
N PHE A 152 7.26 -1.77 -23.87
CA PHE A 152 8.14 -0.87 -23.13
C PHE A 152 8.90 0.18 -24.00
N TRP A 153 8.21 0.90 -24.89
CA TRP A 153 8.71 2.12 -25.57
C TRP A 153 9.81 1.99 -26.64
N GLY A 154 10.17 0.80 -27.13
CA GLY A 154 11.12 0.62 -28.25
C GLY A 154 12.55 1.16 -28.03
N ALA A 155 12.85 1.70 -26.84
CA ALA A 155 14.13 2.33 -26.52
C ALA A 155 15.14 1.30 -25.97
N PRO A 156 16.44 1.45 -26.31
CA PRO A 156 17.50 0.53 -25.90
C PRO A 156 17.57 0.39 -24.38
N PHE A 157 17.87 -0.83 -23.92
CA PHE A 157 18.08 -1.16 -22.52
C PHE A 157 19.28 -2.12 -22.38
N ARG A 158 19.82 -2.22 -21.18
CA ARG A 158 20.76 -3.27 -20.79
C ARG A 158 20.17 -4.14 -19.70
N MET A 159 20.69 -5.36 -19.56
CA MET A 159 20.39 -6.23 -18.42
C MET A 159 21.50 -6.05 -17.38
N THR A 160 21.17 -5.53 -16.20
CA THR A 160 22.09 -5.32 -15.07
C THR A 160 21.94 -6.50 -14.11
N PRO A 161 22.85 -7.49 -14.12
CA PRO A 161 22.79 -8.63 -13.22
C PRO A 161 23.15 -8.22 -11.80
N VAL A 162 22.43 -8.75 -10.81
CA VAL A 162 22.68 -8.50 -9.38
C VAL A 162 22.92 -9.77 -8.58
N ALA A 163 22.60 -10.92 -9.16
CA ALA A 163 22.91 -12.21 -8.59
C ALA A 163 23.00 -13.26 -9.70
N TYR A 164 23.85 -14.25 -9.48
CA TYR A 164 23.89 -15.45 -10.30
C TYR A 164 24.35 -16.65 -9.47
N GLY A 165 24.00 -17.84 -9.95
CA GLY A 165 24.58 -19.10 -9.50
C GLY A 165 24.75 -19.99 -10.72
N ALA A 166 25.87 -20.72 -10.79
CA ALA A 166 26.14 -21.63 -11.90
C ALA A 166 26.81 -22.90 -11.36
N GLY A 167 26.07 -24.01 -11.40
CA GLY A 167 26.64 -25.34 -11.22
C GLY A 167 27.02 -25.95 -12.57
N ASP A 168 27.20 -27.27 -12.60
CA ASP A 168 27.67 -27.97 -13.81
C ASP A 168 26.65 -27.93 -14.96
N SER A 169 25.35 -28.04 -14.65
CA SER A 169 24.28 -28.18 -15.64
C SER A 169 23.10 -27.23 -15.44
N VAL A 170 23.00 -26.59 -14.28
CA VAL A 170 21.91 -25.66 -13.92
C VAL A 170 22.46 -24.39 -13.32
N GLY A 171 21.77 -23.28 -13.56
CA GLY A 171 22.15 -21.99 -13.01
C GLY A 171 21.00 -21.00 -13.03
N TYR A 172 21.27 -19.79 -12.57
CA TYR A 172 20.34 -18.68 -12.66
C TYR A 172 21.08 -17.36 -12.82
N VAL A 173 20.37 -16.37 -13.37
CA VAL A 173 20.77 -14.97 -13.31
C VAL A 173 19.54 -14.14 -12.96
N ALA A 174 19.68 -13.28 -11.96
CA ALA A 174 18.66 -12.30 -11.59
C ALA A 174 19.22 -10.89 -11.75
N GLY A 175 18.36 -9.93 -12.07
CA GLY A 175 18.79 -8.56 -12.29
C GLY A 175 17.68 -7.61 -12.69
N TYR A 176 18.11 -6.43 -13.13
CA TYR A 176 17.24 -5.36 -13.55
C TYR A 176 17.34 -5.14 -15.06
N TYR A 177 16.23 -4.74 -15.69
CA TYR A 177 16.28 -4.05 -16.97
C TYR A 177 16.60 -2.58 -16.70
N THR A 178 17.65 -2.06 -17.33
CA THR A 178 18.23 -0.76 -16.99
C THR A 178 18.33 0.14 -18.22
N ARG A 179 18.00 1.42 -18.05
CA ARG A 179 18.10 2.48 -19.06
C ARG A 179 18.95 3.64 -18.58
N GLY A 180 19.38 4.49 -19.52
CA GLY A 180 20.18 5.68 -19.24
C GLY A 180 21.68 5.40 -19.21
N GLN A 181 22.45 6.47 -19.02
CA GLN A 181 23.92 6.46 -18.91
C GLN A 181 24.32 7.36 -17.74
N ALA A 182 25.44 7.02 -17.08
CA ALA A 182 25.98 7.78 -15.94
C ALA A 182 24.91 8.14 -14.88
N ASP A 183 24.67 9.42 -14.65
CA ASP A 183 23.80 9.93 -13.57
C ASP A 183 22.28 9.78 -13.85
N SER A 184 21.91 9.22 -15.01
CA SER A 184 20.51 9.02 -15.42
C SER A 184 20.07 7.54 -15.44
N ILE A 185 20.83 6.66 -14.80
CA ILE A 185 20.52 5.22 -14.75
C ILE A 185 19.19 5.00 -14.03
N ARG A 186 18.26 4.31 -14.71
CA ARG A 186 16.96 3.91 -14.14
C ARG A 186 16.70 2.44 -14.39
N HIS A 187 16.35 1.72 -13.33
CA HIS A 187 15.82 0.38 -13.44
C HIS A 187 14.34 0.46 -13.77
N VAL A 188 13.94 -0.22 -14.83
CA VAL A 188 12.59 -0.12 -15.40
C VAL A 188 11.83 -1.45 -15.37
N GLY A 189 12.47 -2.47 -14.80
CA GLY A 189 11.91 -3.79 -14.66
C GLY A 189 12.93 -4.73 -14.01
N GLN A 190 12.49 -5.96 -13.78
CA GLN A 190 13.24 -7.02 -13.13
C GLN A 190 13.18 -8.28 -14.00
N PHE A 191 14.23 -9.09 -13.94
CA PHE A 191 14.25 -10.39 -14.59
C PHE A 191 14.83 -11.46 -13.68
N HIS A 192 14.34 -12.67 -13.88
CA HIS A 192 14.95 -13.90 -13.40
C HIS A 192 15.00 -14.91 -14.53
N LEU A 193 16.20 -15.42 -14.82
CA LEU A 193 16.45 -16.46 -15.80
C LEU A 193 16.92 -17.72 -15.07
N SER A 194 16.19 -18.82 -15.19
CA SER A 194 16.71 -20.15 -14.86
C SER A 194 17.40 -20.71 -16.09
N LEU A 195 18.62 -21.20 -15.92
CA LEU A 195 19.50 -21.60 -17.00
C LEU A 195 19.79 -23.11 -16.93
N ARG A 196 19.97 -23.72 -18.11
CA ARG A 196 20.46 -25.09 -18.26
C ARG A 196 21.60 -25.12 -19.25
N LYS A 197 22.65 -25.87 -18.94
CA LYS A 197 23.79 -26.11 -19.83
C LYS A 197 23.44 -27.28 -20.75
N GLY A 198 23.47 -27.04 -22.06
CA GLY A 198 23.28 -28.10 -23.05
C GLY A 198 24.46 -29.07 -23.09
N ALA A 199 24.29 -30.20 -23.77
CA ALA A 199 25.37 -31.16 -24.01
C ALA A 199 26.53 -30.56 -24.83
N ASP A 200 26.24 -29.49 -25.58
CA ASP A 200 27.21 -28.66 -26.32
C ASP A 200 27.95 -27.65 -25.42
N GLY A 201 27.73 -27.69 -24.10
CA GLY A 201 28.31 -26.76 -23.15
C GLY A 201 27.70 -25.37 -23.17
N ALA A 202 26.68 -25.10 -23.99
CA ALA A 202 26.08 -23.78 -24.08
C ALA A 202 24.96 -23.58 -23.05
N TRP A 203 25.02 -22.49 -22.30
CA TRP A 203 23.94 -22.06 -21.42
C TRP A 203 22.74 -21.55 -22.21
N ARG A 204 21.57 -22.09 -21.90
CA ARG A 204 20.28 -21.69 -22.46
C ARG A 204 19.27 -21.40 -21.36
N ILE A 205 18.30 -20.54 -21.67
CA ILE A 205 17.24 -20.14 -20.76
C ILE A 205 16.18 -21.25 -20.73
N GLY A 206 16.04 -21.88 -19.56
CA GLY A 206 15.02 -22.89 -19.28
C GLY A 206 13.74 -22.31 -18.70
N ALA A 207 13.85 -21.22 -17.94
CA ALA A 207 12.69 -20.46 -17.49
C ALA A 207 12.98 -18.96 -17.46
N GLU A 208 11.96 -18.16 -17.74
CA GLU A 208 12.05 -16.70 -17.65
C GLU A 208 10.85 -16.11 -16.91
N THR A 209 11.16 -15.31 -15.90
CA THR A 209 10.20 -14.43 -15.25
C THR A 209 10.67 -13.00 -15.44
N ALA A 210 9.92 -12.23 -16.23
CA ALA A 210 10.11 -10.79 -16.39
C ALA A 210 8.99 -10.03 -15.68
N SER A 211 9.35 -8.92 -15.04
CA SER A 211 8.45 -7.87 -14.59
C SER A 211 8.90 -6.53 -15.16
N PHE A 212 7.97 -5.72 -15.63
CA PHE A 212 8.25 -4.39 -16.19
C PHE A 212 7.67 -3.30 -15.29
N GLU A 213 7.78 -3.54 -13.99
CA GLU A 213 7.50 -2.59 -12.94
C GLU A 213 8.87 -2.13 -12.41
N PRO A 214 9.16 -0.81 -12.44
CA PRO A 214 10.36 -0.28 -11.81
C PRO A 214 10.45 -0.74 -10.36
N PRO A 215 11.64 -1.09 -9.84
CA PRO A 215 11.77 -1.39 -8.44
C PRO A 215 11.43 -0.13 -7.62
N ALA A 216 10.77 -0.32 -6.49
CA ALA A 216 10.51 0.77 -5.56
C ALA A 216 11.84 1.38 -5.10
N LEU A 217 11.91 2.71 -5.12
CA LEU A 217 13.00 3.47 -4.53
C LEU A 217 12.47 4.14 -3.25
N PRO A 218 13.31 4.27 -2.21
CA PRO A 218 12.93 5.07 -1.06
C PRO A 218 12.80 6.52 -1.52
N GLU A 219 11.65 7.12 -1.26
CA GLU A 219 11.38 8.54 -1.49
C GLU A 219 10.89 9.12 -0.16
N ALA A 220 11.28 10.36 0.12
CA ALA A 220 10.72 11.07 1.27
C ALA A 220 9.31 11.55 0.92
N GLU A 221 8.44 11.59 1.92
CA GLU A 221 7.09 12.16 1.82
C GLU A 221 7.04 13.40 2.70
N PRO A 222 7.42 14.59 2.17
CA PRO A 222 7.56 15.80 2.96
C PRO A 222 6.22 16.50 3.23
N ALA A 223 6.20 17.45 4.17
CA ALA A 223 4.96 18.16 4.54
C ALA A 223 4.31 18.89 3.35
N GLU A 224 5.06 19.34 2.35
CA GLU A 224 4.55 19.98 1.15
C GLU A 224 3.61 19.08 0.36
N ALA A 225 3.91 17.79 0.25
CA ALA A 225 3.04 16.82 -0.41
C ALA A 225 1.73 16.64 0.38
N LEU A 226 1.81 16.66 1.72
CA LEU A 226 0.65 16.63 2.59
C LEU A 226 -0.23 17.88 2.39
N ILE A 227 0.38 19.07 2.43
CA ILE A 227 -0.29 20.36 2.26
C ILE A 227 -0.96 20.47 0.89
N ALA A 228 -0.28 20.10 -0.21
CA ALA A 228 -0.83 20.20 -1.56
C ALA A 228 -2.13 19.39 -1.72
N ASP A 229 -2.20 18.20 -1.13
CA ASP A 229 -3.42 17.39 -1.17
C ASP A 229 -4.50 17.87 -0.19
N MET A 230 -4.12 18.38 0.99
CA MET A 230 -5.06 19.06 1.88
C MET A 230 -5.74 20.23 1.16
N ASP A 231 -4.96 21.05 0.45
CA ASP A 231 -5.46 22.21 -0.30
C ASP A 231 -6.35 21.76 -1.47
N ALA A 232 -5.98 20.69 -2.19
CA ALA A 232 -6.81 20.12 -3.25
C ALA A 232 -8.13 19.53 -2.76
N ALA A 233 -8.20 19.09 -1.50
CA ALA A 233 -9.39 18.54 -0.86
C ALA A 233 -10.20 19.56 -0.04
N GLY A 234 -9.65 20.75 0.23
CA GLY A 234 -10.23 21.75 1.12
C GLY A 234 -10.10 21.43 2.62
N VAL A 235 -9.24 20.47 2.99
CA VAL A 235 -9.00 20.06 4.37
C VAL A 235 -8.13 21.11 5.09
N ARG A 236 -8.58 21.57 6.27
CA ARG A 236 -7.95 22.69 6.96
C ARG A 236 -6.76 22.30 7.82
N LYS A 237 -6.82 21.16 8.52
CA LYS A 237 -5.71 20.71 9.37
C LYS A 237 -5.38 19.24 9.13
N ALA A 238 -4.19 18.81 9.52
CA ALA A 238 -3.84 17.39 9.55
C ALA A 238 -3.07 17.03 10.81
N LEU A 239 -3.38 15.85 11.35
CA LEU A 239 -2.57 15.17 12.34
C LEU A 239 -1.47 14.39 11.63
N VAL A 240 -0.23 14.77 11.90
CA VAL A 240 0.96 14.18 11.33
C VAL A 240 1.54 13.17 12.31
N LEU A 241 1.45 11.89 11.95
CA LEU A 241 1.96 10.77 12.73
C LEU A 241 3.36 10.40 12.22
N SER A 242 4.34 10.44 13.11
CA SER A 242 5.70 10.03 12.79
C SER A 242 5.79 8.56 12.39
N ALA A 243 6.61 8.27 11.38
CA ALA A 243 6.96 6.94 10.94
C ALA A 243 8.11 6.30 11.74
N ALA A 244 8.60 6.95 12.80
CA ALA A 244 9.76 6.49 13.57
C ALA A 244 9.60 5.06 14.14
N TYR A 245 8.38 4.58 14.33
CA TYR A 245 8.12 3.20 14.75
C TYR A 245 8.59 2.14 13.74
N TRP A 246 8.78 2.49 12.45
CA TRP A 246 9.41 1.59 11.47
C TRP A 246 10.85 1.24 11.82
N GLY A 247 11.57 2.18 12.44
CA GLY A 247 12.96 1.98 12.83
C GLY A 247 13.12 0.99 13.96
N ALA A 248 12.09 0.85 14.80
CA ALA A 248 12.03 -0.06 15.94
C ALA A 248 11.11 -1.29 15.68
N SER A 249 10.83 -1.58 14.40
CA SER A 249 10.06 -2.76 13.98
C SER A 249 10.90 -4.03 14.14
N ILE A 250 10.27 -5.10 14.65
CA ILE A 250 10.94 -6.39 14.90
C ILE A 250 11.40 -7.11 13.63
N THR A 251 10.88 -6.72 12.47
CA THR A 251 11.23 -7.35 11.19
C THR A 251 12.59 -6.90 10.65
N ALA A 252 13.20 -5.87 11.27
CA ALA A 252 14.52 -5.35 10.90
C ALA A 252 15.25 -4.68 12.09
N PRO A 253 15.67 -5.43 13.13
CA PRO A 253 16.49 -4.88 14.22
C PRO A 253 17.81 -4.31 13.68
N ARG A 254 18.25 -3.15 14.19
CA ARG A 254 19.44 -2.43 13.69
C ARG A 254 20.28 -1.81 14.81
N ASP A 255 21.57 -1.69 14.54
CA ASP A 255 22.47 -0.81 15.28
C ASP A 255 22.03 0.65 15.12
N GLY A 256 22.10 1.44 16.20
CA GLY A 256 21.73 2.85 16.17
C GLY A 256 20.21 3.11 16.13
N GLU A 257 19.37 2.11 16.43
CA GLU A 257 17.89 2.22 16.43
C GLU A 257 17.39 3.50 17.12
N ARG A 258 17.85 3.77 18.35
CA ARG A 258 17.47 4.97 19.12
C ARG A 258 17.74 6.26 18.34
N ALA A 259 18.91 6.38 17.73
CA ALA A 259 19.27 7.57 16.97
C ALA A 259 18.41 7.72 15.70
N ALA A 260 18.07 6.62 15.04
CA ALA A 260 17.17 6.64 13.89
C ALA A 260 15.73 7.05 14.26
N VAL A 261 15.21 6.55 15.38
CA VAL A 261 13.90 6.95 15.93
C VAL A 261 13.89 8.44 16.25
N GLN A 262 14.93 8.92 16.95
CA GLN A 262 15.06 10.33 17.31
C GLN A 262 15.15 11.23 16.09
N ALA A 263 16.00 10.88 15.12
CA ALA A 263 16.16 11.64 13.88
C ALA A 263 14.86 11.74 13.07
N GLU A 264 14.05 10.67 13.03
CA GLU A 264 12.77 10.70 12.33
C GLU A 264 11.74 11.59 13.07
N ASN A 265 11.67 11.49 14.40
CA ASN A 265 10.80 12.37 15.20
C ASN A 265 11.21 13.85 15.07
N ASP A 266 12.51 14.13 15.03
CA ASP A 266 13.04 15.49 14.84
C ASP A 266 12.71 16.03 13.46
N TRP A 267 12.90 15.20 12.43
CA TRP A 267 12.54 15.55 11.06
C TRP A 267 11.04 15.86 10.92
N VAL A 268 10.16 15.04 11.52
CA VAL A 268 8.71 15.33 11.55
C VAL A 268 8.43 16.67 12.21
N ALA A 269 9.11 16.96 13.32
CA ALA A 269 8.91 18.21 14.04
C ALA A 269 9.38 19.43 13.22
N GLU A 270 10.49 19.31 12.49
CA GLU A 270 10.95 20.32 11.54
C GLU A 270 9.94 20.53 10.40
N GLN A 271 9.36 19.47 9.85
CA GLN A 271 8.34 19.57 8.81
C GLN A 271 7.05 20.25 9.31
N VAL A 272 6.60 19.90 10.51
CA VAL A 272 5.43 20.52 11.15
C VAL A 272 5.68 22.01 11.44
N ALA A 273 6.89 22.38 11.86
CA ALA A 273 7.28 23.76 12.14
C ALA A 273 7.15 24.70 10.93
N ARG A 274 7.16 24.15 9.70
CA ARG A 274 6.98 24.91 8.46
C ARG A 274 5.51 25.28 8.19
N TYR A 275 4.57 24.56 8.81
CA TYR A 275 3.13 24.74 8.63
C TYR A 275 2.37 24.64 9.97
N PRO A 276 2.76 25.40 11.02
CA PRO A 276 2.30 25.19 12.40
C PRO A 276 0.80 25.47 12.59
N ASP A 277 0.19 26.27 11.71
CA ASP A 277 -1.25 26.56 11.73
C ASP A 277 -2.09 25.46 11.06
N ARG A 278 -1.45 24.59 10.27
CA ARG A 278 -2.10 23.54 9.47
C ARG A 278 -1.80 22.13 9.99
N LEU A 279 -0.63 21.90 10.57
CA LEU A 279 -0.15 20.58 10.95
C LEU A 279 0.04 20.45 12.46
N VAL A 280 -0.34 19.29 13.01
CA VAL A 280 -0.09 18.91 14.40
C VAL A 280 0.76 17.65 14.42
N GLY A 281 1.97 17.72 14.98
CA GLY A 281 2.94 16.62 14.98
C GLY A 281 2.79 15.67 16.17
N PHE A 282 2.73 14.37 15.91
CA PHE A 282 2.85 13.30 16.89
C PHE A 282 4.12 12.52 16.64
N CYS A 283 4.93 12.33 17.69
CA CYS A 283 6.13 11.51 17.59
C CYS A 283 5.79 10.02 17.72
N ALA A 284 6.71 9.12 17.40
CA ALA A 284 6.49 7.68 17.51
C ALA A 284 7.66 7.00 18.17
N VAL A 285 7.37 5.98 18.97
CA VAL A 285 8.37 5.13 19.62
C VAL A 285 7.75 3.78 19.98
N ASN A 286 8.54 2.70 19.89
CA ASN A 286 8.10 1.38 20.32
C ASN A 286 8.08 1.31 21.86
N PRO A 287 6.94 1.01 22.51
CA PRO A 287 6.79 1.05 23.97
C PRO A 287 7.59 -0.04 24.70
N LEU A 288 8.10 -1.06 23.99
CA LEU A 288 8.87 -2.13 24.59
C LEU A 288 10.37 -1.80 24.72
N ARG A 289 10.84 -0.73 24.06
CA ARG A 289 12.26 -0.34 24.12
C ARG A 289 12.59 0.33 25.45
N ASP A 290 13.80 0.06 25.96
CA ASP A 290 14.23 0.58 27.26
C ASP A 290 14.35 2.11 27.26
N TYR A 291 14.56 2.73 26.09
CA TYR A 291 14.60 4.19 25.92
C TYR A 291 13.23 4.82 25.63
N ALA A 292 12.13 4.05 25.62
CA ALA A 292 10.83 4.55 25.17
C ALA A 292 10.31 5.73 26.01
N LEU A 293 10.46 5.65 27.33
CA LEU A 293 9.99 6.71 28.23
C LEU A 293 10.85 7.98 28.13
N ASP A 294 12.16 7.84 27.93
CA ASP A 294 13.05 8.98 27.66
C ASP A 294 12.62 9.70 26.38
N GLU A 295 12.25 8.95 25.34
CA GLU A 295 11.82 9.53 24.07
C GLU A 295 10.46 10.23 24.19
N VAL A 296 9.52 9.66 24.95
CA VAL A 296 8.25 10.34 25.29
C VAL A 296 8.52 11.68 25.98
N ALA A 297 9.38 11.70 27.00
CA ALA A 297 9.74 12.93 27.70
C ALA A 297 10.42 13.95 26.78
N ARG A 298 11.29 13.50 25.87
CA ARG A 298 11.95 14.35 24.87
C ARG A 298 10.95 14.96 23.89
N CYS A 299 10.03 14.16 23.35
CA CYS A 299 8.98 14.63 22.47
C CYS A 299 8.06 15.64 23.17
N ALA A 300 7.68 15.38 24.43
CA ALA A 300 6.83 16.26 25.22
C ALA A 300 7.44 17.66 25.43
N ALA A 301 8.78 17.74 25.49
CA ALA A 301 9.50 19.00 25.60
C ALA A 301 9.64 19.76 24.27
N HIS A 302 9.32 19.14 23.13
CA HIS A 302 9.49 19.73 21.81
C HIS A 302 8.28 20.59 21.41
N PRO A 303 8.47 21.86 20.99
CA PRO A 303 7.35 22.79 20.75
C PRO A 303 6.39 22.39 19.62
N HIS A 304 6.88 21.59 18.67
CA HIS A 304 6.11 21.14 17.49
C HIS A 304 5.58 19.70 17.57
N LEU A 305 5.80 19.01 18.71
CA LEU A 305 5.26 17.68 18.96
C LEU A 305 4.25 17.74 20.10
N ARG A 306 3.08 17.15 19.90
CA ARG A 306 1.92 17.31 20.80
C ARG A 306 1.34 16.00 21.29
N GLY A 307 1.70 14.88 20.69
CA GLY A 307 1.18 13.56 21.03
C GLY A 307 2.05 12.42 20.50
N ILE A 308 1.53 11.21 20.60
CA ILE A 308 2.26 9.97 20.32
C ILE A 308 1.48 9.10 19.34
N LYS A 309 2.13 8.64 18.28
CA LYS A 309 1.69 7.50 17.47
C LYS A 309 2.23 6.22 18.08
N LEU A 310 1.31 5.33 18.45
CA LEU A 310 1.61 3.99 18.90
C LEU A 310 1.13 2.97 17.86
N HIS A 311 1.99 2.01 17.50
CA HIS A 311 1.64 0.89 16.64
C HIS A 311 1.89 -0.44 17.34
N VAL A 312 0.84 -1.06 17.87
CA VAL A 312 0.94 -2.23 18.75
C VAL A 312 1.43 -3.47 17.99
N ALA A 313 0.88 -3.73 16.80
CA ALA A 313 1.34 -4.83 15.95
C ALA A 313 2.81 -4.68 15.49
N ASP A 314 3.23 -3.52 14.98
CA ASP A 314 4.63 -3.28 14.56
C ASP A 314 5.61 -3.37 15.74
N ALA A 315 5.18 -2.93 16.93
CA ALA A 315 5.94 -3.05 18.16
C ALA A 315 6.00 -4.50 18.69
N ASN A 316 5.23 -5.43 18.12
CA ASN A 316 5.07 -6.80 18.58
C ASN A 316 4.66 -6.90 20.06
N VAL A 317 3.78 -5.99 20.49
CA VAL A 317 3.21 -6.05 21.83
C VAL A 317 2.22 -7.20 21.88
N ASP A 318 2.46 -8.08 22.85
CA ASP A 318 1.58 -9.17 23.24
C ASP A 318 0.88 -8.72 24.52
N LEU A 319 -0.45 -8.58 24.47
CA LEU A 319 -1.24 -8.08 25.60
C LEU A 319 -1.39 -9.13 26.72
N GLU A 320 -1.22 -10.40 26.40
CA GLU A 320 -1.31 -11.51 27.36
C GLU A 320 0.02 -11.76 28.06
N ASN A 321 1.14 -11.35 27.43
CA ASN A 321 2.44 -11.35 28.08
C ASN A 321 2.50 -10.32 29.22
N PRO A 322 2.72 -10.75 30.48
CA PRO A 322 2.70 -9.83 31.62
C PRO A 322 3.80 -8.75 31.60
N ASP A 323 4.96 -9.01 30.99
CA ASP A 323 6.01 -7.98 30.87
C ASP A 323 5.66 -6.91 29.86
N HIS A 324 5.17 -7.32 28.69
CA HIS A 324 4.72 -6.40 27.65
C HIS A 324 3.56 -5.53 28.14
N LEU A 325 2.58 -6.13 28.80
CA LEU A 325 1.45 -5.40 29.38
C LEU A 325 1.92 -4.39 30.44
N ARG A 326 2.86 -4.76 31.31
CA ARG A 326 3.45 -3.81 32.29
C ARG A 326 4.15 -2.64 31.60
N ARG A 327 4.96 -2.90 30.57
CA ARG A 327 5.67 -1.85 29.81
C ARG A 327 4.69 -0.93 29.08
N LEU A 328 3.68 -1.49 28.42
CA LEU A 328 2.62 -0.73 27.75
C LEU A 328 1.86 0.16 28.73
N ARG A 329 1.51 -0.35 29.92
CA ARG A 329 0.83 0.45 30.95
C ARG A 329 1.69 1.62 31.43
N ARG A 330 2.98 1.40 31.67
CA ARG A 330 3.91 2.49 32.03
C ARG A 330 4.05 3.52 30.91
N PHE A 331 4.03 3.08 29.66
CA PHE A 331 4.05 3.96 28.50
C PHE A 331 2.82 4.89 28.45
N PHE A 332 1.62 4.35 28.64
CA PHE A 332 0.39 5.13 28.73
C PHE A 332 0.41 6.08 29.94
N GLN A 333 0.93 5.63 31.07
CA GLN A 333 1.09 6.48 32.25
C GLN A 333 2.01 7.67 31.97
N ALA A 334 3.17 7.46 31.36
CA ALA A 334 4.10 8.54 31.00
C ALA A 334 3.45 9.53 30.01
N ALA A 335 2.72 9.03 29.00
CA ALA A 335 1.98 9.89 28.08
C ALA A 335 0.95 10.77 28.83
N ASN A 336 0.25 10.21 29.82
CA ASN A 336 -0.70 10.95 30.65
C ASN A 336 -0.01 12.03 31.50
N GLU A 337 1.10 11.69 32.15
CA GLU A 337 1.92 12.62 32.95
C GLU A 337 2.40 13.81 32.11
N HIS A 338 2.81 13.56 30.86
CA HIS A 338 3.22 14.57 29.90
C HIS A 338 2.07 15.23 29.11
N ARG A 339 0.80 14.85 29.37
CA ARG A 339 -0.39 15.35 28.66
C ARG A 339 -0.33 15.15 27.13
N MET A 340 0.32 14.08 26.69
CA MET A 340 0.44 13.71 25.28
C MET A 340 -0.70 12.76 24.89
N PRO A 341 -1.64 13.16 24.02
CA PRO A 341 -2.63 12.25 23.44
C PRO A 341 -1.96 11.12 22.65
N ILE A 342 -2.65 9.99 22.54
CA ILE A 342 -2.15 8.82 21.81
C ILE A 342 -3.07 8.51 20.64
N THR A 343 -2.52 8.41 19.43
CA THR A 343 -3.15 7.71 18.31
C THR A 343 -2.60 6.28 18.24
N ALA A 344 -3.42 5.30 18.60
CA ALA A 344 -3.03 3.90 18.73
C ALA A 344 -3.62 3.04 17.60
N HIS A 345 -2.75 2.39 16.83
CA HIS A 345 -3.12 1.18 16.10
C HIS A 345 -3.12 0.03 17.12
N VAL A 346 -4.31 -0.30 17.63
CA VAL A 346 -4.51 -1.21 18.78
C VAL A 346 -4.50 -2.69 18.42
N ALA A 347 -4.65 -3.02 17.14
CA ALA A 347 -4.52 -4.38 16.64
C ALA A 347 -3.13 -4.96 16.97
N THR A 348 -3.11 -6.23 17.37
CA THR A 348 -1.91 -7.00 17.70
C THR A 348 -1.48 -7.89 16.53
N GLN A 349 -0.39 -8.63 16.69
CA GLN A 349 0.01 -9.71 15.76
C GLN A 349 -0.75 -11.02 16.04
N ASP A 350 -1.61 -11.05 17.07
CA ASP A 350 -2.40 -12.24 17.39
C ASP A 350 -3.48 -12.44 16.32
N LEU A 351 -3.56 -13.66 15.79
CA LEU A 351 -4.56 -14.06 14.81
C LEU A 351 -5.97 -14.11 15.42
N ASP A 352 -6.07 -14.29 16.74
CA ASP A 352 -7.31 -14.29 17.52
C ASP A 352 -7.62 -12.91 18.14
N TYR A 353 -6.97 -11.85 17.66
CA TYR A 353 -7.23 -10.47 18.10
C TYR A 353 -8.74 -10.13 18.01
N GLY A 354 -9.30 -9.70 19.14
CA GLY A 354 -10.76 -9.57 19.28
C GLY A 354 -11.18 -9.07 20.66
N ARG A 355 -12.30 -9.59 21.16
CA ARG A 355 -12.97 -9.08 22.38
C ARG A 355 -12.09 -9.13 23.64
N GLU A 356 -11.32 -10.21 23.82
CA GLU A 356 -10.48 -10.38 25.00
C GLU A 356 -9.35 -9.32 25.06
N HIS A 357 -8.77 -9.00 23.91
CA HIS A 357 -7.78 -7.93 23.79
C HIS A 357 -8.38 -6.56 24.12
N VAL A 358 -9.61 -6.30 23.65
CA VAL A 358 -10.35 -5.08 24.01
C VAL A 358 -10.61 -4.99 25.50
N ARG A 359 -10.95 -6.11 26.15
CA ARG A 359 -11.11 -6.18 27.61
C ARG A 359 -9.82 -5.76 28.32
N ILE A 360 -8.66 -6.26 27.90
CA ILE A 360 -7.36 -5.86 28.45
C ILE A 360 -7.12 -4.35 28.29
N TYR A 361 -7.42 -3.78 27.11
CA TYR A 361 -7.29 -2.33 26.91
C TYR A 361 -8.18 -1.53 27.88
N LEU A 362 -9.46 -1.88 27.96
CA LEU A 362 -10.45 -1.16 28.76
C LEU A 362 -10.21 -1.26 30.27
N GLU A 363 -9.72 -2.41 30.75
CA GLU A 363 -9.54 -2.67 32.18
C GLU A 363 -8.14 -2.32 32.68
N GLN A 364 -7.12 -2.39 31.82
CA GLN A 364 -5.73 -2.35 32.26
C GLN A 364 -4.88 -1.26 31.62
N VAL A 365 -5.12 -0.92 30.35
CA VAL A 365 -4.26 0.01 29.60
C VAL A 365 -4.83 1.43 29.62
N PHE A 366 -6.05 1.64 29.12
CA PHE A 366 -6.67 2.96 29.06
C PHE A 366 -6.84 3.63 30.43
N PRO A 367 -7.15 2.89 31.52
CA PRO A 367 -7.18 3.47 32.87
C PRO A 367 -5.83 4.03 33.35
N ALA A 368 -4.70 3.65 32.73
CA ALA A 368 -3.40 4.24 33.05
C ALA A 368 -3.22 5.66 32.47
N ALA A 369 -4.10 6.08 31.56
CA ALA A 369 -4.06 7.39 30.92
C ALA A 369 -5.43 8.10 30.87
N PRO A 370 -6.05 8.37 32.03
CA PRO A 370 -7.44 8.85 32.09
C PRO A 370 -7.63 10.30 31.61
N ASP A 371 -6.56 11.10 31.54
CA ASP A 371 -6.66 12.55 31.34
C ASP A 371 -6.31 13.02 29.93
N ILE A 372 -5.91 12.09 29.05
CA ILE A 372 -5.54 12.38 27.67
C ILE A 372 -6.52 11.75 26.68
N PRO A 373 -6.70 12.34 25.48
CA PRO A 373 -7.40 11.69 24.38
C PRO A 373 -6.63 10.46 23.87
N ILE A 374 -7.39 9.40 23.56
CA ILE A 374 -6.89 8.21 22.86
C ILE A 374 -7.67 8.07 21.55
N GLN A 375 -7.01 8.22 20.41
CA GLN A 375 -7.58 7.93 19.09
C GLN A 375 -7.23 6.49 18.70
N ILE A 376 -8.24 5.65 18.50
CA ILE A 376 -8.10 4.29 18.00
C ILE A 376 -8.11 4.34 16.47
N ALA A 377 -7.03 3.87 15.86
CA ALA A 377 -6.88 3.87 14.41
C ALA A 377 -7.63 2.74 13.72
N HIS A 378 -8.00 2.98 12.46
CA HIS A 378 -8.57 1.99 11.52
C HIS A 378 -9.80 1.26 12.05
N LEU A 379 -10.65 1.93 12.84
CA LEU A 379 -11.78 1.29 13.51
C LEU A 379 -11.35 0.00 14.25
N ALA A 380 -10.24 0.09 14.98
CA ALA A 380 -9.64 -0.98 15.76
C ALA A 380 -9.12 -2.19 14.97
N GLY A 381 -8.95 -2.09 13.64
CA GLY A 381 -8.39 -3.15 12.79
C GLY A 381 -6.97 -2.86 12.29
N HIS A 382 -6.47 -3.72 11.39
CA HIS A 382 -5.15 -3.55 10.77
C HIS A 382 -5.13 -2.54 9.60
N GLY A 383 -6.31 -2.16 9.07
CA GLY A 383 -6.40 -1.37 7.83
C GLY A 383 -5.93 -2.16 6.59
N PRO A 384 -6.70 -2.22 5.48
CA PRO A 384 -8.01 -1.62 5.24
C PRO A 384 -9.20 -2.37 5.89
N ALA A 385 -8.96 -3.44 6.64
CA ALA A 385 -10.01 -4.14 7.40
C ALA A 385 -10.33 -3.39 8.71
N HIS A 386 -11.61 -3.40 9.13
CA HIS A 386 -12.01 -2.97 10.47
C HIS A 386 -11.75 -4.09 11.49
N GLY A 387 -11.75 -3.78 12.78
CA GLY A 387 -11.36 -4.72 13.84
C GLY A 387 -12.33 -5.87 14.14
N GLY A 388 -13.28 -6.20 13.26
CA GLY A 388 -14.31 -7.23 13.50
C GLY A 388 -14.91 -7.21 14.91
N ASP A 389 -14.67 -8.28 15.67
CA ASP A 389 -15.09 -8.45 17.05
C ASP A 389 -14.47 -7.43 18.03
N ALA A 390 -13.27 -6.94 17.77
CA ALA A 390 -12.67 -5.86 18.56
C ALA A 390 -13.45 -4.54 18.39
N LEU A 391 -13.80 -4.17 17.14
CA LEU A 391 -14.65 -3.01 16.88
C LEU A 391 -16.01 -3.16 17.56
N ALA A 392 -16.58 -4.36 17.52
CA ALA A 392 -17.84 -4.66 18.20
C ALA A 392 -17.75 -4.44 19.71
N ALA A 393 -16.71 -4.96 20.37
CA ALA A 393 -16.51 -4.80 21.81
C ALA A 393 -16.29 -3.32 22.21
N PHE A 394 -15.50 -2.58 21.43
CA PHE A 394 -15.32 -1.14 21.66
C PHE A 394 -16.62 -0.34 21.49
N ALA A 395 -17.41 -0.64 20.45
CA ALA A 395 -18.70 0.00 20.22
C ALA A 395 -19.70 -0.30 21.34
N GLU A 396 -19.75 -1.55 21.82
CA GLU A 396 -20.57 -1.93 22.97
C GLU A 396 -20.16 -1.20 24.25
N ALA A 397 -18.85 -1.08 24.50
CA ALA A 397 -18.33 -0.34 25.66
C ALA A 397 -18.64 1.16 25.58
N ALA A 398 -18.53 1.78 24.40
CA ALA A 398 -18.90 3.17 24.17
C ALA A 398 -20.40 3.39 24.43
N ARG A 399 -21.26 2.57 23.82
CA ARG A 399 -22.72 2.61 24.01
C ARG A 399 -23.13 2.40 25.48
N ALA A 400 -22.42 1.55 26.20
CA ALA A 400 -22.65 1.30 27.62
C ALA A 400 -22.13 2.42 28.54
N GLY A 401 -21.46 3.44 28.00
CA GLY A 401 -20.88 4.53 28.79
C GLY A 401 -19.71 4.08 29.67
N HIS A 402 -18.94 3.06 29.23
CA HIS A 402 -17.83 2.53 29.99
C HIS A 402 -16.83 3.64 30.37
N PRO A 403 -16.40 3.78 31.65
CA PRO A 403 -15.58 4.91 32.09
C PRO A 403 -14.27 5.10 31.31
N ALA A 404 -13.62 3.99 30.91
CA ALA A 404 -12.39 4.01 30.12
C ALA A 404 -12.60 4.56 28.69
N MET A 405 -13.84 4.63 28.20
CA MET A 405 -14.16 5.19 26.89
C MET A 405 -14.35 6.71 26.92
N ARG A 406 -14.31 7.37 28.08
CA ARG A 406 -14.62 8.82 28.21
C ARG A 406 -13.86 9.68 27.19
N ASN A 407 -12.57 9.43 27.01
CA ASN A 407 -11.68 10.20 26.12
C ASN A 407 -11.22 9.41 24.87
N VAL A 408 -11.99 8.40 24.48
CA VAL A 408 -11.65 7.54 23.33
C VAL A 408 -12.41 7.99 22.07
N TYR A 409 -11.65 8.15 20.99
CA TYR A 409 -12.09 8.51 19.64
C TYR A 409 -11.68 7.41 18.66
N PHE A 410 -12.30 7.38 17.48
CA PHE A 410 -12.01 6.41 16.42
C PHE A 410 -11.78 7.13 15.11
N ASP A 411 -10.74 6.77 14.38
CA ASP A 411 -10.59 7.19 13.00
C ASP A 411 -11.01 6.10 12.01
N VAL A 412 -11.37 6.54 10.80
CA VAL A 412 -11.91 5.69 9.72
C VAL A 412 -10.86 5.36 8.66
N ALA A 413 -9.58 5.52 8.99
CA ALA A 413 -8.50 5.53 8.03
C ALA A 413 -8.40 4.19 7.28
N SER A 414 -8.46 4.26 5.95
CA SER A 414 -8.40 3.10 5.04
C SER A 414 -9.51 2.05 5.18
N ASN A 415 -10.55 2.26 6.00
CA ASN A 415 -11.55 1.21 6.29
C ASN A 415 -12.64 1.03 5.22
N VAL A 416 -12.70 1.87 4.19
CA VAL A 416 -13.70 1.79 3.13
C VAL A 416 -13.01 1.74 1.76
N MET A 417 -13.18 0.65 1.03
CA MET A 417 -12.58 0.41 -0.29
C MET A 417 -13.63 0.04 -1.34
N SER A 418 -13.37 0.37 -2.61
CA SER A 418 -14.28 0.15 -3.76
C SER A 418 -14.83 -1.28 -3.85
N SER A 419 -14.03 -2.28 -3.51
CA SER A 419 -14.36 -3.70 -3.61
C SER A 419 -15.18 -4.28 -2.45
N MET A 420 -15.50 -3.50 -1.41
CA MET A 420 -16.16 -4.04 -0.22
C MET A 420 -17.66 -4.36 -0.45
N PRO A 421 -18.17 -5.49 0.08
CA PRO A 421 -19.58 -5.85 0.00
C PRO A 421 -20.49 -4.88 0.78
N ALA A 422 -21.75 -4.74 0.36
CA ALA A 422 -22.73 -3.86 1.02
C ALA A 422 -22.91 -4.19 2.52
N ALA A 423 -23.03 -5.47 2.87
CA ALA A 423 -23.18 -5.91 4.26
C ALA A 423 -22.03 -5.46 5.18
N TYR A 424 -20.81 -5.34 4.63
CA TYR A 424 -19.65 -4.85 5.36
C TYR A 424 -19.74 -3.32 5.60
N LEU A 425 -20.26 -2.57 4.62
CA LEU A 425 -20.52 -1.13 4.77
C LEU A 425 -21.66 -0.87 5.77
N ASP A 426 -22.71 -1.69 5.75
CA ASP A 426 -23.80 -1.66 6.72
C ASP A 426 -23.29 -1.90 8.15
N GLU A 427 -22.39 -2.88 8.32
CA GLU A 427 -21.78 -3.16 9.62
C GLU A 427 -20.97 -1.97 10.13
N ILE A 428 -20.10 -1.37 9.30
CA ILE A 428 -19.33 -0.18 9.69
C ILE A 428 -20.29 0.94 10.12
N ALA A 429 -21.27 1.29 9.29
CA ALA A 429 -22.20 2.37 9.60
C ALA A 429 -22.96 2.14 10.92
N ARG A 430 -23.39 0.90 11.18
CA ARG A 430 -24.01 0.52 12.46
C ARG A 430 -23.05 0.71 13.64
N ARG A 431 -21.79 0.25 13.51
CA ARG A 431 -20.78 0.39 14.58
C ARG A 431 -20.45 1.85 14.87
N LEU A 432 -20.37 2.71 13.85
CA LEU A 432 -20.17 4.15 14.05
C LEU A 432 -21.32 4.77 14.88
N ARG A 433 -22.57 4.40 14.59
CA ARG A 433 -23.74 4.86 15.36
C ARG A 433 -23.72 4.37 16.81
N GLU A 434 -23.27 3.13 17.04
CA GLU A 434 -23.11 2.57 18.40
C GLU A 434 -22.00 3.26 19.20
N ILE A 435 -20.90 3.62 18.54
CA ILE A 435 -19.80 4.38 19.15
C ILE A 435 -20.26 5.79 19.54
N GLY A 436 -21.11 6.41 18.72
CA GLY A 436 -21.44 7.83 18.79
C GLY A 436 -20.63 8.62 17.75
N LEU A 437 -21.32 9.29 16.83
CA LEU A 437 -20.70 9.93 15.67
C LEU A 437 -19.76 11.09 16.07
N GLU A 438 -19.98 11.71 17.24
CA GLU A 438 -19.12 12.75 17.81
C GLU A 438 -17.72 12.26 18.20
N ARG A 439 -17.51 10.94 18.23
CA ARG A 439 -16.23 10.28 18.52
C ARG A 439 -15.52 9.79 17.27
N VAL A 440 -16.13 9.97 16.09
CA VAL A 440 -15.61 9.45 14.81
C VAL A 440 -14.87 10.56 14.07
N LEU A 441 -13.64 10.29 13.66
CA LEU A 441 -12.73 11.24 13.02
C LEU A 441 -12.42 10.81 11.58
N PHE A 442 -12.50 11.75 10.64
CA PHE A 442 -12.06 11.51 9.27
C PHE A 442 -10.54 11.33 9.20
N ALA A 443 -10.06 10.38 8.40
CA ALA A 443 -8.65 10.06 8.33
C ALA A 443 -8.28 9.33 7.03
N THR A 444 -7.04 9.49 6.57
CA THR A 444 -6.56 8.85 5.33
C THR A 444 -5.61 7.67 5.52
N ASP A 445 -4.71 7.74 6.50
CA ASP A 445 -3.50 6.90 6.68
C ASP A 445 -2.50 7.01 5.52
N ARG A 446 -2.58 8.07 4.72
CA ARG A 446 -1.59 8.30 3.66
C ARG A 446 -0.28 8.81 4.26
N PRO A 447 0.88 8.56 3.65
CA PRO A 447 1.15 7.60 2.58
C PRO A 447 1.58 6.22 3.12
N ALA A 448 1.26 5.90 4.37
CA ALA A 448 1.81 4.75 5.09
C ALA A 448 0.94 3.47 5.01
N GLY A 449 -0.33 3.56 4.59
CA GLY A 449 -1.25 2.43 4.50
C GLY A 449 -2.22 2.44 3.32
N GLY A 450 -2.85 1.28 3.06
CA GLY A 450 -3.89 1.12 2.05
C GLY A 450 -3.51 1.55 0.62
N PRO A 451 -4.49 1.89 -0.24
CA PRO A 451 -4.24 2.36 -1.61
C PRO A 451 -3.67 3.79 -1.71
N ASN A 452 -3.20 4.38 -0.59
CA ASN A 452 -2.67 5.76 -0.53
C ASN A 452 -3.59 6.81 -1.17
N PHE A 453 -4.87 6.79 -0.80
CA PHE A 453 -5.83 7.74 -1.32
C PHE A 453 -5.49 9.19 -0.92
N THR A 454 -5.71 10.12 -1.87
CA THR A 454 -5.82 11.55 -1.58
C THR A 454 -6.93 11.79 -0.55
N ALA A 455 -6.89 12.89 0.21
CA ALA A 455 -7.97 13.20 1.17
C ALA A 455 -9.35 13.24 0.47
N LYS A 456 -9.40 13.76 -0.75
CA LYS A 456 -10.61 13.76 -1.60
C LYS A 456 -11.07 12.34 -1.96
N GLN A 457 -10.16 11.45 -2.35
CA GLN A 457 -10.49 10.07 -2.67
C GLN A 457 -10.95 9.29 -1.43
N ALA A 458 -10.25 9.45 -0.30
CA ALA A 458 -10.60 8.80 0.96
C ALA A 458 -11.99 9.24 1.44
N TRP A 459 -12.30 10.55 1.35
CA TRP A 459 -13.63 11.06 1.66
C TRP A 459 -14.70 10.50 0.72
N ALA A 460 -14.42 10.44 -0.58
CA ALA A 460 -15.34 9.83 -1.54
C ALA A 460 -15.58 8.33 -1.27
N GLN A 461 -14.57 7.59 -0.81
CA GLN A 461 -14.78 6.21 -0.37
C GLN A 461 -15.62 6.14 0.90
N PHE A 462 -15.29 6.94 1.90
CA PHE A 462 -16.02 6.97 3.17
C PHE A 462 -17.51 7.30 2.96
N ARG A 463 -17.84 8.19 2.02
CA ARG A 463 -19.21 8.53 1.64
C ARG A 463 -20.03 7.40 1.00
N ARG A 464 -19.44 6.24 0.77
CA ARG A 464 -20.17 5.03 0.33
C ARG A 464 -20.84 4.29 1.47
N LEU A 465 -20.53 4.62 2.73
CA LEU A 465 -21.26 4.09 3.87
C LEU A 465 -22.74 4.51 3.82
N PRO A 466 -23.67 3.66 4.29
CA PRO A 466 -25.09 3.97 4.38
C PRO A 466 -25.40 4.90 5.58
N LEU A 467 -24.76 6.08 5.57
CA LEU A 467 -25.01 7.18 6.49
C LEU A 467 -25.79 8.29 5.76
N THR A 468 -26.52 9.10 6.52
CA THR A 468 -27.21 10.27 5.99
C THR A 468 -26.24 11.45 5.79
N GLU A 469 -26.63 12.45 5.01
CA GLU A 469 -25.85 13.68 4.83
C GLU A 469 -25.57 14.41 6.15
N ASP A 470 -26.50 14.38 7.10
CA ASP A 470 -26.32 15.01 8.42
C ASP A 470 -25.33 14.23 9.28
N GLU A 471 -25.32 12.90 9.19
CA GLU A 471 -24.32 12.06 9.84
C GLU A 471 -22.92 12.30 9.24
N PHE A 472 -22.81 12.42 7.91
CA PHE A 472 -21.54 12.80 7.26
C PHE A 472 -21.06 14.19 7.68
N ARG A 473 -21.97 15.16 7.78
CA ARG A 473 -21.64 16.51 8.24
C ARG A 473 -21.16 16.51 9.70
N ALA A 474 -21.83 15.76 10.58
CA ALA A 474 -21.41 15.62 11.97
C ALA A 474 -19.98 15.06 12.07
N ILE A 475 -19.65 14.02 11.30
CA ILE A 475 -18.29 13.44 11.27
C ILE A 475 -17.28 14.42 10.67
N ALA A 476 -17.64 15.11 9.59
CA ALA A 476 -16.76 16.08 8.93
C ALA A 476 -16.43 17.29 9.83
N ASP A 477 -17.39 17.73 10.65
CA ASP A 477 -17.25 18.88 11.54
C ASP A 477 -16.57 18.55 12.87
N ASN A 478 -16.34 17.26 13.17
CA ASN A 478 -15.68 16.87 14.41
C ASN A 478 -14.27 17.46 14.51
N VAL A 479 -13.99 18.09 15.66
CA VAL A 479 -12.68 18.65 16.01
C VAL A 479 -12.09 17.91 17.21
N ALA A 480 -11.07 17.08 16.96
CA ALA A 480 -10.40 16.35 18.03
C ALA A 480 -9.73 17.32 19.03
N PRO A 481 -9.68 16.99 20.34
CA PRO A 481 -9.22 17.93 21.37
C PRO A 481 -7.80 18.46 21.18
N TYR A 482 -6.92 17.71 20.51
CA TYR A 482 -5.51 18.06 20.29
C TYR A 482 -5.23 18.85 19.00
N VAL A 483 -6.27 19.18 18.24
CA VAL A 483 -6.17 19.99 17.01
C VAL A 483 -6.61 21.45 17.22
N ARG A 484 -7.16 21.76 18.40
CA ARG A 484 -7.66 23.08 18.78
C ARG A 484 -6.55 24.07 19.10
#